data_AF-A0AAV8YM41-F1
#
_entry.id   AF-A0AAV8YM41-F1
#
_cell.length_a   1.000
_cell.length_b   1.000
_cell.length_c   1.000
_cell.angle_alpha   90.00
_cell.angle_beta   90.00
_cell.angle_gamma   90.00
#
_symmetry.space_group_name_H-M   'P 1'
#
loop_
_entity.id
_entity.type
_entity.pdbx_description
1 polymer ?
#
loop_
_entity_poly.entity_id
_entity_poly.type
_entity_poly.pdbx_seq_one_letter_code
_entity_poly.pdbx_strand_id
1 'polypeptide(L)'
;MYPNRRQPDFKVFKNLYDILGETGSFRPKRDSTGRLKTLNLEQEEKILVRVAENPELSTRRIAMETGVSKSTVWKVLKKEGLHPYHLTPVQNLLQADFPARKDFAHFCRLQLIADPMFRGVYNFKNKHWLPHSANMPGNTD
;
A
#
# COMPACT_ATOMS: atom_id res chain seq x y z
N MET A 1 -35.75 -14.11 25.05
CA MET A 1 -36.87 -14.00 24.09
C MET A 1 -37.10 -12.52 23.77
N TYR A 2 -37.45 -12.17 22.54
CA TYR A 2 -37.64 -10.76 22.12
C TYR A 2 -39.14 -10.46 21.91
N PRO A 3 -39.86 -9.94 22.92
CA PRO A 3 -41.33 -9.88 22.90
C PRO A 3 -41.92 -8.79 21.98
N ASN A 4 -41.15 -7.78 21.56
CA ASN A 4 -41.67 -6.63 20.79
C ASN A 4 -41.12 -6.51 19.36
N ARG A 5 -40.78 -7.62 18.70
CA ARG A 5 -40.32 -7.54 17.31
C ARG A 5 -41.51 -7.38 16.36
N ARG A 6 -41.46 -6.36 15.51
CA ARG A 6 -42.34 -6.25 14.33
C ARG A 6 -42.14 -7.49 13.47
N GLN A 7 -43.22 -8.24 13.26
CA GLN A 7 -43.21 -9.38 12.36
C GLN A 7 -43.08 -8.87 10.92
N PRO A 8 -42.27 -9.51 10.08
CA PRO A 8 -42.22 -9.20 8.66
C PRO A 8 -43.62 -9.34 8.03
N ASP A 9 -43.97 -8.41 7.15
CA ASP A 9 -45.23 -8.47 6.40
C ASP A 9 -45.25 -9.71 5.48
N PHE A 10 -46.43 -10.27 5.22
CA PHE A 10 -46.64 -11.41 4.32
C PHE A 10 -46.01 -11.18 2.94
N LYS A 11 -46.01 -9.93 2.47
CA LYS A 11 -45.36 -9.53 1.21
C LYS A 11 -43.87 -9.90 1.16
N VAL A 12 -43.17 -9.87 2.29
CA VAL A 12 -41.75 -10.26 2.37
C VAL A 12 -41.59 -11.75 2.04
N PHE A 13 -42.44 -12.61 2.60
CA PHE A 13 -42.41 -14.05 2.34
C PHE A 13 -42.79 -14.39 0.91
N LYS A 14 -43.81 -13.70 0.36
CA LYS A 14 -44.19 -13.86 -1.05
C LYS A 14 -43.03 -13.47 -1.98
N ASN A 15 -42.43 -12.29 -1.78
CA ASN A 15 -41.30 -11.85 -2.58
C ASN A 15 -40.10 -12.82 -2.47
N LEU A 16 -39.83 -13.37 -1.29
CA LEU A 16 -38.77 -14.38 -1.11
C LEU A 16 -39.06 -15.66 -1.90
N TYR A 17 -40.30 -16.14 -1.88
CA TYR A 17 -40.73 -17.30 -2.66
C TYR A 17 -40.57 -17.06 -4.16
N ASP A 18 -41.06 -15.91 -4.65
CA ASP A 18 -40.97 -15.52 -6.06
C ASP A 18 -39.50 -15.39 -6.51
N ILE A 19 -38.65 -14.70 -5.72
CA ILE A 19 -37.22 -14.55 -6.01
C ILE A 19 -36.49 -15.91 -6.01
N LEU A 20 -36.84 -16.80 -5.08
CA LEU A 20 -36.25 -18.14 -5.00
C LEU A 20 -36.67 -19.01 -6.20
N GLY A 21 -37.93 -18.91 -6.63
CA GLY A 21 -38.44 -19.60 -7.81
C GLY A 21 -37.82 -19.08 -9.12
N GLU A 22 -37.63 -17.77 -9.24
CA GLU A 22 -37.07 -17.16 -10.45
C GLU A 22 -35.53 -17.25 -10.53
N THR A 23 -34.84 -17.08 -9.41
CA THR A 23 -33.39 -16.83 -9.38
C THR A 23 -32.60 -17.87 -8.57
N GLY A 24 -33.28 -18.72 -7.79
CA GLY A 24 -32.64 -19.71 -6.92
C GLY A 24 -31.82 -19.12 -5.76
N SER A 25 -31.93 -17.81 -5.49
CA SER A 25 -31.11 -17.13 -4.49
C SER A 25 -31.91 -16.08 -3.73
N PHE A 26 -31.75 -15.98 -2.42
CA PHE A 26 -32.35 -14.91 -1.62
C PHE A 26 -31.72 -13.52 -1.83
N ARG A 27 -30.77 -13.39 -2.76
CA ARG A 27 -30.18 -12.09 -3.10
C ARG A 27 -31.18 -11.32 -3.96
N PRO A 28 -31.56 -10.08 -3.59
CA PRO A 28 -32.37 -9.26 -4.47
C PRO A 28 -31.65 -9.10 -5.82
N LYS A 29 -32.42 -9.12 -6.92
CA LYS A 29 -31.87 -8.79 -8.25
C LYS A 29 -31.27 -7.39 -8.13
N ARG A 30 -29.93 -7.34 -8.20
CA ARG A 30 -29.21 -6.08 -8.34
C ARG A 30 -29.36 -5.67 -9.78
N ASP A 31 -30.56 -5.22 -10.13
CA ASP A 31 -30.74 -4.43 -11.32
C ASP A 31 -29.75 -3.28 -11.17
N SER A 32 -29.14 -2.88 -12.27
CA SER A 32 -28.10 -1.86 -12.37
C SER A 32 -28.58 -0.44 -11.98
N THR A 33 -29.55 -0.33 -11.07
CA THR A 33 -30.16 0.88 -10.51
C THR A 33 -29.24 1.66 -9.58
N GLY A 34 -27.95 1.31 -9.51
CA GLY A 34 -26.95 2.23 -8.99
C GLY A 34 -26.74 3.37 -9.99
N ARG A 35 -26.58 4.62 -9.50
CA ARG A 35 -26.22 5.77 -10.34
C ARG A 35 -25.11 5.38 -11.31
N LEU A 36 -25.42 5.41 -12.62
CA LEU A 36 -24.44 5.25 -13.68
C LEU A 36 -23.28 6.21 -13.41
N LYS A 37 -22.12 5.65 -13.06
CA LYS A 37 -20.90 6.42 -12.91
C LYS A 37 -20.35 6.65 -14.30
N THR A 38 -20.87 7.64 -14.99
CA THR A 38 -20.22 8.18 -16.18
C THR A 38 -18.97 8.92 -15.70
N LEU A 39 -17.92 8.18 -15.36
CA LEU A 39 -16.58 8.72 -15.47
C LEU A 39 -16.40 8.98 -16.96
N ASN A 40 -16.20 10.25 -17.32
CA ASN A 40 -15.89 10.58 -18.70
C ASN A 40 -14.56 9.89 -19.05
N LEU A 41 -14.53 9.08 -20.11
CA LEU A 41 -13.33 8.35 -20.55
C LEU A 41 -12.14 9.31 -20.72
N GLU A 42 -12.41 10.52 -21.21
CA GLU A 42 -11.40 11.57 -21.37
C GLU A 42 -10.79 12.01 -20.02
N GLN A 43 -11.59 12.06 -18.96
CA GLN A 43 -11.10 12.40 -17.62
C GLN A 43 -10.28 11.27 -17.01
N GLU A 44 -10.68 10.02 -17.26
CA GLU A 44 -9.93 8.83 -16.84
C GLU A 44 -8.56 8.79 -17.52
N GLU A 45 -8.52 8.99 -18.84
CA GLU A 45 -7.27 9.05 -19.60
C GLU A 45 -6.35 10.19 -19.12
N LYS A 46 -6.88 11.40 -18.91
CA LYS A 46 -6.11 12.53 -18.34
C LYS A 46 -5.47 12.18 -17.00
N ILE A 47 -6.18 11.46 -16.13
CA ILE A 47 -5.64 11.00 -14.84
C ILE A 47 -4.49 10.01 -15.07
N LEU A 48 -4.67 9.03 -15.95
CA LEU A 48 -3.69 7.97 -16.18
C LEU A 48 -2.42 8.48 -16.86
N VAL A 49 -2.55 9.36 -17.84
CA VAL A 49 -1.39 10.04 -18.46
C VAL A 49 -0.59 10.79 -17.41
N ARG A 50 -1.28 11.54 -16.54
CA ARG A 50 -0.61 12.33 -15.51
C ARG A 50 0.15 11.48 -14.48
N VAL A 51 -0.42 10.32 -14.14
CA VAL A 51 0.22 9.34 -13.24
C VAL A 51 1.41 8.67 -13.91
N ALA A 52 1.32 8.39 -15.22
CA ALA A 52 2.42 7.79 -15.98
C ALA A 52 3.61 8.76 -16.13
N GLU A 53 3.37 10.05 -16.32
CA GLU A 53 4.42 11.07 -16.39
C GLU A 53 5.17 11.27 -15.06
N ASN A 54 4.44 11.22 -13.95
CA ASN A 54 5.03 11.38 -12.62
C ASN A 54 4.26 10.55 -11.58
N PRO A 55 4.73 9.34 -11.25
CA PRO A 55 4.06 8.45 -10.29
C PRO A 55 4.17 8.93 -8.84
N GLU A 56 4.99 9.94 -8.55
CA GLU A 56 5.17 10.49 -7.20
C GLU A 56 4.08 11.50 -6.79
N LEU A 57 3.19 11.87 -7.72
CA LEU A 57 2.17 12.85 -7.44
C LEU A 57 1.11 12.32 -6.47
N SER A 58 0.79 13.14 -5.48
CA SER A 58 -0.36 12.87 -4.62
C SER A 58 -1.67 12.94 -5.43
N THR A 59 -2.66 12.16 -5.01
CA THR A 59 -4.04 12.21 -5.53
C THR A 59 -4.65 13.61 -5.51
N ARG A 60 -4.22 14.46 -4.56
CA ARG A 60 -4.65 15.86 -4.47
C ARG A 60 -4.03 16.73 -5.57
N ARG A 61 -2.75 16.52 -5.90
CA ARG A 61 -2.07 17.22 -7.00
C ARG A 61 -2.67 16.82 -8.34
N ILE A 62 -2.86 15.53 -8.58
CA ILE A 62 -3.48 15.01 -9.80
C ILE A 62 -4.89 15.61 -9.97
N ALA A 63 -5.68 15.67 -8.89
CA ALA A 63 -7.02 16.29 -8.92
C ALA A 63 -6.99 17.77 -9.33
N MET A 64 -6.04 18.52 -8.79
CA MET A 64 -5.86 19.95 -9.09
C MET A 64 -5.45 20.16 -10.56
N GLU A 65 -4.53 19.35 -11.07
CA GLU A 65 -3.98 19.48 -12.43
C GLU A 65 -4.95 18.97 -13.51
N THR A 66 -5.77 17.95 -13.20
CA THR A 66 -6.77 17.39 -14.13
C THR A 66 -8.15 18.06 -14.04
N GLY A 67 -8.39 18.90 -13.02
CA GLY A 67 -9.71 19.48 -12.73
C GLY A 67 -10.74 18.46 -12.24
N VAL A 68 -10.32 17.25 -11.89
CA VAL A 68 -11.19 16.16 -11.47
C VAL A 68 -11.18 16.06 -9.94
N SER A 69 -12.33 15.72 -9.33
CA SER A 69 -12.39 15.59 -7.87
C SER A 69 -11.41 14.50 -7.37
N LYS A 70 -10.77 14.74 -6.21
CA LYS A 70 -9.86 13.77 -5.56
C LYS A 70 -10.50 12.39 -5.39
N SER A 71 -11.78 12.35 -5.03
CA SER A 71 -12.53 11.09 -4.85
C SER A 71 -12.69 10.32 -6.16
N THR A 72 -12.76 11.02 -7.29
CA THR A 72 -12.79 10.40 -8.62
C THR A 72 -11.41 9.88 -9.01
N VAL A 73 -10.35 10.68 -8.82
CA VAL A 73 -8.96 10.26 -9.05
C VAL A 73 -8.67 8.96 -8.27
N TRP A 74 -9.04 8.90 -6.99
CA TRP A 74 -8.86 7.70 -6.18
C TRP A 74 -9.61 6.47 -6.71
N LYS A 75 -10.81 6.65 -7.27
CA LYS A 75 -11.57 5.56 -7.87
C LYS A 75 -10.92 5.04 -9.14
N VAL A 76 -10.42 5.93 -10.00
CA VAL A 76 -9.70 5.58 -11.24
C VAL A 76 -8.43 4.81 -10.89
N LEU A 77 -7.59 5.35 -10.00
CA LEU A 77 -6.37 4.67 -9.55
C LEU A 77 -6.67 3.27 -8.99
N LYS A 78 -7.69 3.15 -8.14
CA LYS A 78 -8.09 1.85 -7.57
C LYS A 78 -8.62 0.88 -8.63
N LYS A 79 -9.32 1.36 -9.66
CA LYS A 79 -9.84 0.55 -10.77
C LYS A 79 -8.68 -0.01 -11.61
N GLU A 80 -7.66 0.79 -11.86
CA GLU A 80 -6.47 0.41 -12.62
C GLU A 80 -5.38 -0.29 -11.78
N GLY A 81 -5.65 -0.57 -10.50
CA GLY A 81 -4.68 -1.23 -9.60
C GLY A 81 -3.46 -0.37 -9.24
N LEU A 82 -3.54 0.95 -9.45
CA LEU A 82 -2.48 1.90 -9.16
C LEU A 82 -2.60 2.38 -7.71
N HIS A 83 -1.50 2.26 -6.96
CA HIS A 83 -1.41 2.70 -5.58
C HIS A 83 -0.37 3.83 -5.47
N PRO A 84 -0.74 5.01 -4.93
CA PRO A 84 0.23 6.07 -4.68
C PRO A 84 1.36 5.57 -3.78
N TYR A 85 2.58 5.59 -4.30
CA TYR A 85 3.76 5.18 -3.56
C TYR A 85 4.17 6.30 -2.59
N HIS A 86 4.41 5.95 -1.32
CA HIS A 86 5.00 6.88 -0.36
C HIS A 86 6.52 6.67 -0.37
N LEU A 87 7.24 7.61 -0.98
CA LEU A 87 8.71 7.63 -0.92
C LEU A 87 9.15 7.92 0.51
N THR A 88 9.83 6.96 1.11
CA THR A 88 10.54 7.17 2.38
C THR A 88 11.96 7.61 2.03
N PRO A 89 12.38 8.83 2.38
CA PRO A 89 13.77 9.23 2.17
C PRO A 89 14.69 8.34 3.01
N VAL A 90 15.64 7.68 2.35
CA VAL A 90 16.70 6.88 2.98
C VAL A 90 18.05 7.57 2.79
N GLN A 91 19.08 7.10 3.49
CA GLN A 91 20.44 7.62 3.30
C GLN A 91 20.83 7.59 1.82
N ASN A 92 21.34 8.71 1.32
CA ASN A 92 21.75 8.84 -0.07
C ASN A 92 22.88 7.84 -0.37
N LEU A 93 22.71 7.05 -1.42
CA LEU A 93 23.73 6.10 -1.90
C LEU A 93 24.61 6.82 -2.93
N LEU A 94 25.91 6.86 -2.67
CA LEU A 94 26.89 7.36 -3.62
C LEU A 94 27.14 6.31 -4.72
N GLN A 95 27.63 6.74 -5.88
CA GLN A 95 27.90 5.83 -7.01
C GLN A 95 28.88 4.69 -6.64
N ALA A 96 29.82 4.96 -5.73
CA ALA A 96 30.75 3.98 -5.20
C ALA A 96 30.10 2.94 -4.26
N ASP A 97 28.96 3.25 -3.63
CA ASP A 97 28.31 2.36 -2.69
C ASP A 97 27.62 1.18 -3.39
N PHE A 98 27.16 1.36 -4.63
CA PHE A 98 26.46 0.31 -5.39
C PHE A 98 27.30 -0.97 -5.58
N PRO A 99 28.54 -0.92 -6.12
CA PRO A 99 29.36 -2.11 -6.25
C PRO A 99 29.74 -2.68 -4.88
N ALA A 100 30.16 -1.83 -3.93
CA ALA A 100 30.58 -2.27 -2.59
C ALA A 100 29.46 -3.02 -1.85
N ARG A 101 28.23 -2.51 -1.91
CA ARG A 101 27.06 -3.15 -1.27
C ARG A 101 26.67 -4.46 -1.98
N LYS A 102 26.82 -4.53 -3.31
CA LYS A 102 26.57 -5.76 -4.07
C LYS A 102 27.57 -6.85 -3.69
N ASP A 103 28.85 -6.50 -3.63
CA ASP A 103 29.93 -7.44 -3.28
C ASP A 103 29.76 -7.93 -1.84
N PHE A 104 29.42 -7.03 -0.91
CA PHE A 104 29.11 -7.40 0.47
C PHE A 104 27.89 -8.33 0.57
N ALA A 105 26.83 -8.08 -0.19
CA ALA A 105 25.66 -8.97 -0.23
C ALA A 105 26.01 -10.35 -0.80
N HIS A 106 26.84 -10.40 -1.84
CA HIS A 106 27.33 -11.64 -2.43
C HIS A 106 28.19 -12.43 -1.42
N PHE A 107 29.11 -11.76 -0.74
CA PHE A 107 29.90 -12.34 0.35
C PHE A 107 29.00 -12.93 1.44
N CYS A 108 28.04 -12.15 1.98
CA CYS A 108 27.11 -12.64 3.00
C CYS A 108 26.33 -13.88 2.55
N ARG A 109 25.91 -13.91 1.28
CA ARG A 109 25.22 -15.06 0.70
C ARG A 109 26.12 -16.31 0.68
N LEU A 110 27.37 -16.17 0.24
CA LEU A 110 28.32 -17.30 0.21
C LEU A 110 28.60 -17.83 1.61
N GLN A 111 28.76 -16.93 2.59
CA GLN A 111 28.99 -17.33 3.98
C GLN A 111 27.78 -18.06 4.58
N LEU A 112 26.55 -17.62 4.28
CA LEU A 112 25.33 -18.32 4.71
C LEU A 112 25.16 -19.70 4.06
N ILE A 113 25.68 -19.91 2.85
CA ILE A 113 25.68 -21.22 2.19
C ILE A 113 26.73 -22.14 2.82
N ALA A 114 27.91 -21.61 3.13
CA ALA A 114 29.00 -22.39 3.73
C ALA A 114 28.72 -22.76 5.20
N ASP A 115 28.11 -21.84 5.96
CA ASP A 115 27.70 -22.05 7.36
C ASP A 115 26.30 -21.47 7.62
N PRO A 116 25.27 -22.31 7.79
CA PRO A 116 23.92 -21.86 8.14
C PRO A 116 23.84 -21.09 9.47
N MET A 117 24.80 -21.28 10.39
CA MET A 117 24.87 -20.58 11.68
C MET A 117 25.56 -19.21 11.62
N PHE A 118 26.08 -18.82 10.46
CA PHE A 118 26.78 -17.55 10.23
C PHE A 118 25.99 -16.32 10.71
N ARG A 119 24.64 -16.36 10.62
CA ARG A 119 23.77 -15.27 11.07
C ARG A 119 23.79 -15.03 12.58
N GLY A 120 24.07 -16.05 13.38
CA GLY A 120 24.10 -15.96 14.85
C GLY A 120 25.45 -15.53 15.44
N VAL A 121 26.54 -15.76 14.71
CA VAL A 121 27.91 -15.48 15.17
C VAL A 121 28.30 -14.02 14.89
N TYR A 122 27.85 -13.45 13.78
CA TYR A 122 28.17 -12.08 13.37
C TYR A 122 27.12 -11.09 13.88
N ASN A 123 27.17 -10.78 15.17
CA ASN A 123 26.54 -9.57 15.68
C ASN A 123 27.34 -8.36 15.18
N PHE A 124 26.86 -7.71 14.11
CA PHE A 124 27.34 -6.40 13.65
C PHE A 124 27.13 -5.37 14.77
N LYS A 125 28.08 -5.29 15.71
CA LYS A 125 28.09 -4.24 16.73
C LYS A 125 28.39 -2.92 16.02
N ASN A 126 27.38 -2.07 15.87
CA ASN A 126 27.57 -0.64 15.57
C ASN A 126 28.41 -0.04 16.70
N LYS A 127 29.74 0.07 16.49
CA LYS A 127 30.64 0.81 17.37
C LYS A 127 30.46 2.31 17.13
N HIS A 128 29.39 2.93 17.65
CA HIS A 128 29.30 4.40 17.63
C HIS A 128 28.65 5.05 18.87
N TRP A 129 28.67 4.37 20.02
CA TRP A 129 28.32 4.99 21.30
C TRP A 129 29.41 4.82 22.35
N LEU A 130 30.62 5.31 22.07
CA LEU A 130 31.56 5.67 23.15
C LEU A 130 31.66 7.20 23.18
N PRO A 131 31.17 7.87 24.24
CA PRO A 131 31.36 9.31 24.40
C PRO A 131 32.85 9.62 24.58
N HIS A 132 33.34 10.59 23.82
CA HIS A 132 34.65 11.21 24.00
C HIS A 132 34.67 12.00 25.32
N SER A 133 34.84 11.33 26.46
CA SER A 133 35.35 11.95 27.69
C SER A 133 35.36 10.94 28.85
N ALA A 134 36.51 10.34 29.14
CA ALA A 134 36.86 9.91 30.50
C ALA A 134 38.38 9.68 30.59
N ASN A 135 39.08 10.71 31.06
CA ASN A 135 40.42 10.75 31.67
C ASN A 135 41.41 9.58 31.42
N MET A 136 42.49 9.89 30.71
CA MET A 136 43.79 9.24 30.93
C MET A 136 44.44 9.84 32.19
N PRO A 137 44.84 9.04 33.20
CA PRO A 137 45.59 9.55 34.34
C PRO A 137 47.07 9.74 34.00
N GLY A 138 47.58 10.94 34.31
CA GLY A 138 48.92 11.16 34.84
C GLY A 138 50.10 11.09 33.86
N ASN A 139 50.44 12.23 33.28
CA ASN A 139 51.82 12.52 32.91
C ASN A 139 52.35 13.52 33.96
N THR A 140 53.29 13.09 34.79
CA THR A 140 54.13 13.98 35.60
C THR A 140 55.57 13.55 35.35
N ASP A 141 56.34 14.49 34.82
CA ASP A 141 57.79 14.71 34.85
C ASP A 141 58.73 13.55 35.18
#